data_AF-A0A3B9IX10-F1
#
_entry.id   AF-A0A3B9IX10-F1
#
_cell.length_a   1.000
_cell.length_b   1.000
_cell.length_c   1.000
_cell.angle_alpha   90.00
_cell.angle_beta   90.00
_cell.angle_gamma   90.00
#
_symmetry.space_group_name_H-M   'P 1'
#
loop_
_entity.id
_entity.type
_entity.pdbx_description
1 polymer ?
#
loop_
_entity_poly.entity_id
_entity_poly.type
_entity_poly.pdbx_seq_one_letter_code
_entity_poly.pdbx_strand_id
1 'polypeptide(L)' 'MYEEFLPTTKKEMEELNIQQFDFIYITGDAYVDHPSFGAAIVTRLIEDMGFTVGIISQPDW' A
#
# COMPACT_ATOMS: atom_id res chain seq x y z
N MET A 1 3.03 -5.91 -10.27
CA MET A 1 2.98 -6.27 -8.85
C MET A 1 4.21 -5.71 -8.18
N TYR A 2 4.05 -5.08 -7.02
CA TYR A 2 5.16 -4.67 -6.17
C TYR A 2 5.86 -5.92 -5.66
N GLU A 3 7.15 -6.08 -5.97
CA GLU A 3 7.95 -7.18 -5.43
C GLU A 3 8.18 -7.06 -3.91
N GLU A 4 8.02 -5.84 -3.37
CA GLU A 4 8.16 -5.50 -1.95
C GLU A 4 6.85 -4.91 -1.39
N PHE A 5 6.93 -4.23 -0.24
CA PHE A 5 5.81 -3.53 0.42
C PHE A 5 5.08 -2.57 -0.51
N LEU A 6 3.80 -2.30 -0.19
CA LEU A 6 3.05 -1.24 -0.85
C LEU A 6 3.67 0.12 -0.54
N PRO A 7 3.63 1.07 -1.50
CA PRO A 7 4.16 2.41 -1.27
C PRO A 7 3.44 3.10 -0.11
N THR A 8 4.23 3.64 0.80
CA THR A 8 3.80 4.38 1.98
C THR A 8 4.19 5.86 1.91
N THR A 9 5.11 6.20 1.01
CA THR A 9 5.67 7.55 0.88
C THR A 9 5.59 8.07 -0.55
N LYS A 10 5.64 9.40 -0.68
CA LYS A 10 5.75 10.05 -1.98
C LYS A 10 7.06 9.71 -2.71
N LYS A 11 8.15 9.46 -1.97
CA LYS A 11 9.45 9.09 -2.55
C LYS A 11 9.35 7.75 -3.30
N GLU A 12 8.70 6.76 -2.69
CA GLU A 12 8.44 5.46 -3.32
C GLU A 12 7.53 5.60 -4.55
N MET A 13 6.55 6.53 -4.53
CA MET A 13 5.75 6.84 -5.73
C MET A 13 6.63 7.31 -6.89
N GLU A 14 7.58 8.21 -6.63
CA GLU A 14 8.50 8.73 -7.63
C GLU A 14 9.43 7.61 -8.17
N GLU A 15 9.95 6.75 -7.29
CA GLU A 15 10.79 5.60 -7.67
C GLU A 15 10.04 4.58 -8.54
N LEU A 16 8.74 4.39 -8.29
CA LEU A 16 7.86 3.48 -9.03
C LEU A 16 7.18 4.15 -10.24
N ASN A 17 7.49 5.41 -10.54
CA ASN A 17 6.87 6.22 -11.59
C ASN A 17 5.34 6.30 -11.49
N ILE A 18 4.80 6.29 -10.27
CA ILE A 18 3.36 6.40 -9.99
C ILE A 18 3.02 7.88 -9.83
N GLN A 19 2.26 8.44 -10.77
CA GLN A 19 1.76 9.81 -10.66
C GLN A 19 0.50 9.90 -9.79
N GLN A 20 -0.33 8.86 -9.81
CA GLN A 20 -1.60 8.80 -9.09
C GLN A 20 -1.96 7.33 -8.84
N PHE A 21 -2.46 7.04 -7.64
CA PHE A 21 -3.02 5.73 -7.30
C PHE A 21 -4.50 5.65 -7.68
N ASP A 22 -4.95 4.44 -8.01
CA ASP A 22 -6.37 4.11 -8.12
C ASP A 22 -7.02 4.10 -6.72
N PHE A 23 -6.29 3.58 -5.72
CA PHE A 23 -6.75 3.50 -4.34
C PHE A 23 -5.67 3.90 -3.33
N ILE A 24 -6.10 4.50 -2.22
CA ILE A 24 -5.28 4.72 -1.03
C ILE A 24 -5.99 4.09 0.16
N TYR A 25 -5.32 3.16 0.85
CA TYR A 25 -5.82 2.56 2.08
C TYR A 25 -5.32 3.35 3.28
N ILE A 26 -6.23 3.93 4.07
CA ILE A 26 -5.87 4.72 5.26
C ILE A 26 -6.25 3.92 6.51
N THR A 27 -5.29 3.76 7.43
CA THR A 27 -5.49 3.01 8.67
C THR A 27 -4.81 3.69 9.86
N GLY A 28 -5.43 3.56 11.04
CA GLY A 28 -4.83 3.98 12.32
C GLY A 28 -3.97 2.91 12.98
N ASP A 29 -3.74 1.77 12.31
CA ASP A 29 -2.85 0.69 12.75
C ASP A 29 -1.48 0.82 12.06
N ALA A 30 -0.48 0.09 12.56
CA ALA A 30 0.77 -0.10 11.84
C ALA A 30 0.54 -0.90 10.56
N TYR A 31 1.26 -0.56 9.49
CA TYR A 31 1.24 -1.38 8.29
C TYR A 31 2.17 -2.58 8.47
N VAL A 32 1.57 -3.78 8.43
CA VAL A 32 2.28 -5.05 8.37
C VAL A 32 1.79 -5.81 7.15
N ASP A 33 2.69 -6.01 6.19
CA ASP A 33 2.38 -6.76 4.97
C ASP A 33 2.56 -8.26 5.18
N HIS A 34 1.56 -8.87 5.83
CA HIS A 34 1.55 -10.29 6.14
C HIS A 34 0.12 -10.85 5.97
N PRO A 35 -0.06 -12.06 5.41
CA PRO A 35 -1.38 -12.63 5.09
C PRO A 35 -2.29 -12.88 6.30
N SER A 36 -1.78 -12.75 7.52
CA SER A 36 -2.61 -12.77 8.73
C SER A 36 -3.32 -11.44 9.03
N PHE A 37 -2.97 -10.36 8.31
CA PHE A 37 -3.53 -9.02 8.52
C PHE A 37 -4.54 -8.70 7.42
N GLY A 38 -5.75 -8.32 7.82
CA GLY A 38 -6.83 -8.02 6.89
C GLY A 38 -6.49 -6.88 5.92
N ALA A 39 -5.76 -5.86 6.39
CA ALA A 39 -5.30 -4.76 5.53
C ALA A 39 -4.46 -5.28 4.36
N ALA A 40 -3.50 -6.16 4.62
CA ALA A 40 -2.65 -6.76 3.59
C ALA A 40 -3.46 -7.63 2.60
N ILE A 41 -4.42 -8.43 3.09
CA ILE A 41 -5.28 -9.24 2.21
C ILE A 41 -6.07 -8.33 1.26
N VAL A 42 -6.71 -7.28 1.78
CA VAL A 42 -7.55 -6.38 0.97
C VAL A 42 -6.72 -5.66 -0.07
N THR A 43 -5.60 -5.05 0.32
CA THR A 43 -4.78 -4.26 -0.60
C THR A 43 -4.08 -5.12 -1.66
N ARG A 44 -3.58 -6.31 -1.30
CA ARG A 44 -2.98 -7.25 -2.25
C ARG A 44 -4.00 -7.88 -3.19
N LEU A 45 -5.24 -8.10 -2.76
CA LEU A 45 -6.32 -8.54 -3.66
C LEU A 45 -6.64 -7.47 -4.71
N ILE A 46 -6.72 -6.19 -4.31
CA ILE A 46 -6.96 -5.07 -5.24
C ILE A 46 -5.78 -4.95 -6.23
N GLU A 47 -4.56 -5.13 -5.76
CA GLU A 47 -3.37 -5.15 -6.61
C GLU A 47 -3.37 -6.31 -7.62
N ASP A 48 -3.76 -7.51 -7.20
CA ASP A 48 -3.87 -8.71 -8.07
C ASP A 48 -4.92 -8.51 -9.18
N MET A 49 -5.93 -7.66 -8.94
CA MET A 49 -6.89 -7.23 -9.96
C MET A 49 -6.32 -6.21 -10.96
N GLY A 50 -5.08 -5.76 -10.78
CA GLY A 50 -4.37 -4.85 -11.70
C GLY A 50 -4.47 -3.36 -11.36
N PHE A 51 -4.96 -3.01 -10.17
CA PHE A 51 -5.03 -1.61 -9.71
C PHE A 51 -3.80 -1.21 -8.90
N THR A 52 -3.47 0.07 -8.93
CA THR A 52 -2.41 0.65 -8.10
C THR A 52 -2.95 1.03 -6.72
N VAL A 53 -2.24 0.64 -5.66
CA VAL A 53 -2.65 0.86 -4.27
C VAL A 53 -1.48 1.41 -3.46
N GLY A 54 -1.70 2.51 -2.75
CA GLY A 54 -0.81 3.01 -1.69
C GLY A 54 -1.44 2.83 -0.31
N ILE A 55 -0.64 2.88 0.74
CA ILE A 55 -1.11 2.79 2.13
C ILE A 55 -0.60 3.94 2.99
N ILE A 56 -1.46 4.48 3.85
CA ILE A 56 -1.12 5.47 4.87
C ILE A 56 -1.50 4.86 6.22
N SER A 57 -0.49 4.50 7.02
CA SER A 57 -0.65 3.92 8.35
C SER A 57 -0.58 4.98 9.46
N GLN A 58 -0.66 4.51 10.71
CA GLN A 58 -0.40 5.36 11.87
C GLN A 58 0.94 6.11 11.74
N PRO A 59 1.06 7.34 12.29
CA PRO A 59 2.31 8.09 12.30
C PRO A 59 3.36 7.47 13.22
N ASP A 60 4.63 7.78 12.95
CA ASP A 60 5.73 7.55 13.89
C ASP A 60 5.58 8.50 15.08
N TRP A 61 5.38 7.95 16.28
CA TRP A 61 5.21 8.69 17.54
C TRP A 61 6.45 8.60 18.42
#